data_AF-E1VIK8-F1
#
_entry.id   AF-E1VIK8-F1
#
_cell.length_a   1.000
_cell.length_b   1.000
_cell.length_c   1.000
_cell.angle_alpha   90.00
_cell.angle_beta   90.00
_cell.angle_gamma   90.00
#
_symmetry.space_group_name_H-M   'P 1'
#
loop_
_entity.id
_entity.type
_entity.pdbx_description
1 polymer ?
#
loop_
_entity_poly.entity_id
_entity_poly.type
_entity_poly.pdbx_seq_one_letter_code
_entity_poly.pdbx_strand_id
1 'polypeptide(L)'
;MGVVGNSAHETCVSAKVHKGVIFYDAGQVAMQWAAISGERGIVMSDVQYFSVFEASERLAGLHKQFAENMVSQPSVSHAPLLVELLSQFLTECLDAFFLRPVESFGLNGTGKKVVTGGVSAINKTLDFAIKKIVTKLGNEDLATISAHIESLIQRPADDVDSSVWVAVPLSNDLHTALVSSIAKGREQGGRSAAEPFSEALCELVNVSLKHYMEIPISSLKMGFLMEKMAWVANDTVKAGAKTVIRKVTPTMGDQEMEYFFQFAESLVREGRLVA
;
A
#
# COMPACT_ATOMS: atom_id res chain seq x y z
N MET A 1 -22.80 50.15 -27.36
CA MET A 1 -22.82 48.72 -27.71
C MET A 1 -21.42 48.34 -28.17
N GLY A 2 -20.64 47.70 -27.30
CA GLY A 2 -19.31 47.21 -27.61
C GLY A 2 -19.15 45.84 -26.96
N VAL A 3 -19.03 44.82 -27.81
CA VAL A 3 -18.84 43.42 -27.42
C VAL A 3 -17.35 43.22 -27.14
N VAL A 4 -16.99 42.82 -25.92
CA VAL A 4 -15.63 42.38 -25.57
C VAL A 4 -15.59 40.87 -25.76
N GLY A 5 -14.82 40.43 -26.76
CA GLY A 5 -14.56 39.03 -27.07
C GLY A 5 -13.54 38.41 -26.14
N ASN A 6 -13.86 37.21 -25.67
CA ASN A 6 -13.05 36.33 -24.84
C ASN A 6 -12.08 35.54 -25.76
N SER A 7 -10.77 35.57 -25.48
CA SER A 7 -9.79 34.66 -26.13
C SER A 7 -9.11 33.81 -25.07
N ALA A 8 -9.62 32.59 -24.87
CA ALA A 8 -8.93 31.56 -24.11
C ALA A 8 -7.80 30.99 -24.98
N HIS A 9 -6.57 31.06 -24.47
CA HIS A 9 -5.44 30.32 -25.03
C HIS A 9 -5.57 28.84 -24.62
N GLU A 10 -5.80 27.96 -25.59
CA GLU A 10 -5.59 26.52 -25.42
C GLU A 10 -4.09 26.23 -25.46
N THR A 11 -3.52 25.82 -24.34
CA THR A 11 -2.16 25.25 -24.28
C THR A 11 -2.29 23.73 -24.30
N CYS A 12 -1.97 23.14 -25.45
CA CYS A 12 -2.02 21.69 -25.67
C CYS A 12 -0.89 20.98 -24.91
N VAL A 13 -1.24 20.07 -23.98
CA VAL A 13 -0.29 19.25 -23.22
C VAL A 13 0.06 18.01 -24.04
N SER A 14 1.33 17.83 -24.38
CA SER A 14 1.82 16.65 -25.09
C SER A 14 1.97 15.47 -24.14
N ALA A 15 0.94 14.63 -24.02
CA ALA A 15 1.03 13.34 -23.33
C ALA A 15 1.81 12.31 -24.17
N LYS A 16 2.75 11.58 -23.57
CA LYS A 16 3.35 10.38 -24.17
C LYS A 16 2.67 9.14 -23.58
N VAL A 17 2.03 8.36 -24.43
CA VAL A 17 1.45 7.07 -24.07
C VAL A 17 2.48 5.97 -24.34
N HIS A 18 2.87 5.24 -23.31
CA HIS A 18 3.63 3.99 -23.46
C HIS A 18 2.99 2.91 -22.60
N LYS A 19 2.49 1.83 -23.24
CA LYS A 19 1.83 0.69 -22.60
C LYS A 19 0.65 1.07 -21.67
N GLY A 20 -0.22 1.96 -22.11
CA GLY A 20 -1.48 2.27 -21.39
C GLY A 20 -1.32 3.09 -20.11
N VAL A 21 -0.11 3.54 -19.78
CA VAL A 21 0.15 4.45 -18.66
C VAL A 21 0.33 5.87 -19.21
N ILE A 22 -0.42 6.83 -18.67
CA ILE A 22 -0.26 8.25 -18.96
C ILE A 22 0.83 8.78 -18.03
N PHE A 23 1.98 9.15 -18.59
CA PHE A 23 3.05 9.79 -17.84
C PHE A 23 2.90 11.31 -17.95
N TYR A 24 2.78 11.98 -16.82
CA TYR A 24 2.95 13.43 -16.73
C TYR A 24 4.40 13.73 -16.34
N ASP A 25 5.02 14.70 -17.02
CA ASP A 25 6.34 15.20 -16.64
C ASP A 25 6.23 15.95 -15.30
N ALA A 26 6.83 15.39 -14.25
CA ALA A 26 6.83 15.95 -12.90
C ALA A 26 7.39 17.38 -12.86
N GLY A 27 8.29 17.75 -13.79
CA GLY A 27 8.82 19.09 -13.92
C GLY A 27 7.82 20.11 -14.46
N GLN A 28 6.88 19.69 -15.33
CA GLN A 28 5.84 20.57 -15.86
C GLN A 28 4.68 20.76 -14.88
N VAL A 29 4.35 19.73 -14.08
CA VAL A 29 3.34 19.83 -13.02
C VAL A 29 3.80 20.84 -11.97
N ALA A 30 5.05 20.76 -11.49
CA ALA A 30 5.60 21.68 -10.49
C ALA A 30 5.59 23.16 -10.94
N MET A 31 5.87 23.45 -12.22
CA MET A 31 5.85 24.83 -12.74
C MET A 31 4.43 25.41 -12.91
N GLN A 32 3.43 24.56 -13.18
CA GLN A 32 2.04 25.01 -13.29
C GLN A 32 1.42 25.31 -11.92
N TRP A 33 1.87 24.63 -10.85
CA TRP A 33 1.47 24.90 -9.46
C TRP A 33 1.98 26.24 -8.91
N ALA A 34 3.16 26.70 -9.33
CA ALA A 34 3.69 28.01 -8.96
C ALA A 34 2.92 29.17 -9.64
N ALA A 35 2.30 28.92 -10.80
CA ALA A 35 1.54 29.92 -11.54
C ALA A 35 0.07 30.06 -11.07
N ILE A 36 -0.52 28.99 -10.53
CA ILE A 36 -1.93 28.97 -10.09
C ILE A 36 -2.11 29.44 -8.64
N SER A 37 -1.08 29.31 -7.79
CA SER A 37 -1.11 29.68 -6.38
C SER A 37 -1.10 31.20 -6.09
N GLY A 38 -1.08 32.03 -7.14
CA GLY A 38 -1.06 33.49 -7.02
C GLY A 38 -2.41 34.15 -6.73
N GLU A 39 -3.56 33.54 -7.03
CA GLU A 39 -4.84 34.21 -6.84
C GLU A 39 -5.99 33.26 -6.43
N ARG A 40 -6.61 33.60 -5.30
CA ARG A 40 -7.87 33.09 -4.71
C ARG A 40 -7.74 31.86 -3.81
N GLY A 41 -8.05 32.09 -2.53
CA GLY A 41 -8.24 31.06 -1.52
C GLY A 41 -9.34 30.08 -1.93
N ILE A 42 -8.89 28.97 -2.51
CA ILE A 42 -9.63 27.72 -2.57
C ILE A 42 -9.32 27.01 -1.25
N VAL A 43 -10.35 26.63 -0.49
CA VAL A 43 -10.20 25.66 0.60
C VAL A 43 -9.66 24.40 -0.05
N MET A 44 -8.35 24.14 0.10
CA MET A 44 -7.74 22.90 -0.34
C MET A 44 -8.45 21.79 0.44
N SER A 45 -9.27 20.99 -0.25
CA SER A 45 -9.59 19.66 0.26
C SER A 45 -8.25 18.96 0.48
N ASP A 46 -7.94 18.58 1.71
CA ASP A 46 -6.69 17.87 2.04
C ASP A 46 -6.54 16.69 1.09
N VAL A 47 -5.53 16.75 0.21
CA VAL A 47 -5.18 15.67 -0.69
C VAL A 47 -4.81 14.47 0.18
N GLN A 48 -5.46 13.33 -0.05
CA GLN A 48 -5.22 12.13 0.73
C GLN A 48 -4.37 11.13 -0.05
N TYR A 49 -3.32 10.65 0.59
CA TYR A 49 -2.41 9.67 0.02
C TYR A 49 -2.66 8.29 0.60
N PHE A 50 -2.45 7.28 -0.22
CA PHE A 50 -2.62 5.88 0.14
C PHE A 50 -1.41 5.07 -0.28
N SER A 51 -0.99 4.13 0.55
CA SER A 51 -0.18 3.00 0.12
C SER A 51 -1.08 1.97 -0.50
N VAL A 52 -0.75 1.52 -1.72
CA VAL A 52 -1.60 0.61 -2.48
C VAL A 52 -0.83 -0.60 -2.99
N PHE A 53 -1.54 -1.70 -3.16
CA PHE A 53 -1.16 -2.72 -4.12
C PHE A 53 -2.40 -3.24 -4.85
N GLU A 54 -2.18 -3.70 -6.07
CA GLU A 54 -3.23 -4.23 -6.92
C GLU A 54 -3.67 -5.61 -6.42
N ALA A 55 -4.96 -5.78 -6.14
CA ALA A 55 -5.53 -7.08 -5.83
C ALA A 55 -5.74 -7.86 -7.13
N SER A 56 -5.32 -9.12 -7.18
CA SER A 56 -5.65 -9.99 -8.30
C SER A 56 -7.16 -10.20 -8.40
N GLU A 57 -7.65 -10.62 -9.58
CA GLU A 57 -9.04 -11.04 -9.76
C GLU A 57 -9.46 -12.10 -8.74
N ARG A 58 -8.54 -13.00 -8.36
CA ARG A 58 -8.79 -14.01 -7.34
C ARG A 58 -8.98 -13.38 -5.97
N LEU A 59 -8.10 -12.47 -5.56
CA LEU A 59 -8.21 -11.81 -4.26
C LEU A 59 -9.49 -10.96 -4.18
N ALA A 60 -9.77 -10.18 -5.22
CA ALA A 60 -10.99 -9.39 -5.34
C ALA A 60 -12.25 -10.28 -5.32
N GLY A 61 -12.22 -11.42 -6.02
CA GLY A 61 -13.30 -12.39 -6.05
C GLY A 61 -13.56 -13.06 -4.69
N LEU A 62 -12.50 -13.49 -3.99
CA LEU A 62 -12.61 -14.07 -2.64
C LEU A 62 -13.19 -13.06 -1.65
N HIS A 63 -12.75 -11.80 -1.73
CA HIS A 63 -13.28 -10.73 -0.89
C HIS A 63 -14.77 -10.51 -1.14
N LYS A 64 -15.17 -10.37 -2.42
CA LYS A 64 -16.56 -10.20 -2.82
C LYS A 64 -17.42 -11.36 -2.31
N GLN A 65 -16.98 -12.59 -2.55
CA GLN A 65 -17.68 -13.80 -2.10
C GLN A 65 -17.83 -13.82 -0.57
N PHE A 66 -16.79 -13.46 0.16
CA PHE A 66 -16.84 -13.43 1.62
C PHE A 66 -17.86 -12.40 2.12
N ALA A 67 -17.81 -11.17 1.61
CA ALA A 67 -18.75 -10.11 1.98
C ALA A 67 -20.21 -10.49 1.65
N GLU A 68 -20.48 -11.03 0.45
CA GLU A 68 -21.81 -11.47 0.04
C GLU A 68 -22.34 -12.62 0.91
N ASN A 69 -21.48 -13.56 1.29
CA ASN A 69 -21.83 -14.68 2.16
C ASN A 69 -22.16 -14.24 3.59
N MET A 70 -21.43 -13.24 4.12
CA MET A 70 -21.70 -12.67 5.44
C MET A 70 -23.10 -12.03 5.52
N VAL A 71 -23.60 -11.47 4.41
CA VAL A 71 -24.94 -10.88 4.33
C VAL A 71 -26.01 -11.93 4.06
N SER A 72 -25.79 -12.83 3.10
CA SER A 72 -26.80 -13.78 2.64
C SER A 72 -26.97 -15.00 3.55
N GLN A 73 -25.93 -15.37 4.29
CA GLN A 73 -25.89 -16.56 5.15
C GLN A 73 -25.27 -16.25 6.53
N PRO A 74 -25.86 -15.33 7.32
CA PRO A 74 -25.25 -14.82 8.54
C PRO A 74 -25.14 -15.85 9.67
N SER A 75 -25.86 -16.98 9.59
CA SER A 75 -25.79 -18.08 10.56
C SER A 75 -24.75 -19.15 10.21
N VAL A 76 -24.19 -19.13 8.99
CA VAL A 76 -23.16 -20.07 8.55
C VAL A 76 -21.79 -19.49 8.88
N SER A 77 -20.89 -20.31 9.44
CA SER A 77 -19.52 -19.88 9.64
C SER A 77 -18.75 -19.87 8.33
N HIS A 78 -18.24 -18.70 7.95
CA HIS A 78 -17.41 -18.50 6.75
C HIS A 78 -15.91 -18.45 7.08
N ALA A 79 -15.50 -18.95 8.26
CA ALA A 79 -14.11 -18.95 8.68
C ALA A 79 -13.15 -19.64 7.69
N PRO A 80 -13.50 -20.77 7.03
CA PRO A 80 -12.64 -21.35 5.99
C PRO A 80 -12.40 -20.42 4.80
N LEU A 81 -13.43 -19.68 4.38
CA LEU A 81 -13.33 -18.71 3.29
C LEU A 81 -12.48 -17.51 3.70
N LEU A 82 -12.60 -17.04 4.94
CA LEU A 82 -11.72 -15.99 5.47
C LEU A 82 -10.26 -16.45 5.55
N VAL A 83 -10.00 -17.71 5.95
CA VAL A 83 -8.63 -18.27 5.93
C VAL A 83 -8.07 -18.22 4.50
N GLU A 84 -8.83 -18.65 3.50
CA GLU A 84 -8.38 -18.60 2.10
C GLU A 84 -8.13 -17.16 1.64
N LEU A 85 -9.05 -16.24 1.93
CA LEU A 85 -8.91 -14.82 1.61
C LEU A 85 -7.63 -14.21 2.21
N LEU A 86 -7.40 -14.41 3.51
CA LEU A 86 -6.24 -13.86 4.20
C LEU A 86 -4.92 -14.52 3.75
N SER A 87 -4.93 -15.82 3.43
CA SER A 87 -3.76 -16.50 2.84
C SER A 87 -3.43 -15.98 1.44
N GLN A 88 -4.45 -15.71 0.60
CA GLN A 88 -4.25 -15.12 -0.72
C GLN A 88 -3.73 -13.67 -0.59
N PHE A 89 -4.35 -12.86 0.27
CA PHE A 89 -3.90 -11.51 0.59
C PHE A 89 -2.43 -11.49 1.03
N LEU A 90 -2.06 -12.37 1.96
CA LEU A 90 -0.69 -12.47 2.46
C LEU A 90 0.31 -12.77 1.34
N THR A 91 -0.04 -13.72 0.46
CA THR A 91 0.80 -14.09 -0.67
C THR A 91 1.03 -12.92 -1.61
N GLU A 92 -0.05 -12.23 -2.01
CA GLU A 92 0.02 -11.09 -2.92
C GLU A 92 0.71 -9.88 -2.30
N CYS A 93 0.47 -9.61 -1.02
CA CYS A 93 1.10 -8.53 -0.27
C CYS A 93 2.61 -8.75 -0.16
N LEU A 94 3.06 -9.94 0.25
CA LEU A 94 4.49 -10.24 0.33
C LEU A 94 5.16 -10.22 -1.05
N ASP A 95 4.46 -10.68 -2.07
CA ASP A 95 4.95 -10.62 -3.44
C ASP A 95 5.11 -9.17 -3.93
N ALA A 96 4.08 -8.34 -3.74
CA ALA A 96 4.07 -6.93 -4.14
C ALA A 96 5.14 -6.10 -3.43
N PHE A 97 5.25 -6.25 -2.10
CA PHE A 97 6.12 -5.39 -1.29
C PHE A 97 7.56 -5.88 -1.18
N PHE A 98 7.84 -7.17 -1.43
CA PHE A 98 9.17 -7.73 -1.22
C PHE A 98 9.71 -8.53 -2.40
N LEU A 99 8.95 -9.41 -3.04
CA LEU A 99 9.52 -10.34 -4.03
C LEU A 99 9.67 -9.73 -5.43
N ARG A 100 8.60 -9.18 -6.01
CA ARG A 100 8.66 -8.46 -7.30
C ARG A 100 9.72 -7.34 -7.33
N PRO A 101 9.87 -6.53 -6.27
CA PRO A 101 10.91 -5.51 -6.21
C PRO A 101 12.31 -6.11 -6.26
N VAL A 102 12.57 -7.21 -5.55
CA VAL A 102 13.88 -7.89 -5.57
C VAL A 102 14.29 -8.36 -6.96
N GLU A 103 13.33 -8.86 -7.74
CA GLU A 103 13.58 -9.27 -9.13
C GLU A 103 13.92 -8.08 -10.02
N SER A 104 13.34 -6.91 -9.73
CA SER A 104 13.54 -5.68 -10.50
C SER A 104 14.82 -4.93 -10.13
N PHE A 105 15.23 -4.97 -8.86
CA PHE A 105 16.38 -4.22 -8.35
C PHE A 105 17.73 -4.82 -8.73
N GLY A 106 17.77 -6.10 -9.12
CA GLY A 106 19.04 -6.77 -9.42
C GLY A 106 19.91 -7.02 -8.20
N LEU A 107 19.30 -7.16 -7.01
CA LEU A 107 20.04 -7.32 -5.74
C LEU A 107 21.10 -8.41 -5.80
N ASN A 108 22.25 -8.12 -5.18
CA ASN A 108 23.28 -9.13 -4.96
C ASN A 108 22.77 -10.34 -4.13
N GLY A 109 23.52 -11.44 -4.16
CA GLY A 109 23.12 -12.70 -3.53
C GLY A 109 22.88 -12.60 -2.02
N THR A 110 23.51 -11.65 -1.32
CA THR A 110 23.28 -11.41 0.11
C THR A 110 21.95 -10.69 0.33
N GLY A 111 21.67 -9.61 -0.41
CA GLY A 111 20.40 -8.88 -0.35
C GLY A 111 19.21 -9.78 -0.65
N LYS A 112 19.30 -10.60 -1.72
CA LYS A 112 18.25 -11.56 -2.07
C LYS A 112 17.99 -12.59 -0.96
N LYS A 113 19.04 -13.10 -0.29
CA LYS A 113 18.91 -14.02 0.85
C LYS A 113 18.23 -13.37 2.06
N VAL A 114 18.57 -12.12 2.35
CA VAL A 114 17.93 -11.36 3.44
C VAL A 114 16.43 -11.20 3.18
N VAL A 115 16.05 -10.78 1.97
CA VAL A 115 14.63 -10.59 1.63
C VAL A 115 13.88 -11.92 1.67
N THR A 116 14.35 -12.94 0.94
CA THR A 116 13.69 -14.24 0.88
C THR A 116 13.59 -14.92 2.24
N GLY A 117 14.62 -14.81 3.08
CA GLY A 117 14.60 -15.29 4.46
C GLY A 117 13.57 -14.55 5.32
N GLY A 118 13.52 -13.22 5.21
CA GLY A 118 12.52 -12.38 5.90
C GLY A 118 11.10 -12.72 5.49
N VAL A 119 10.82 -12.77 4.18
CA VAL A 119 9.51 -13.15 3.62
C VAL A 119 9.10 -14.55 4.08
N SER A 120 10.01 -15.52 4.07
CA SER A 120 9.70 -16.89 4.54
C SER A 120 9.32 -16.93 6.02
N ALA A 121 10.02 -16.18 6.87
CA ALA A 121 9.72 -16.10 8.30
C ALA A 121 8.37 -15.42 8.57
N ILE A 122 8.07 -14.33 7.84
CA ILE A 122 6.78 -13.63 7.91
C ILE A 122 5.66 -14.57 7.49
N ASN A 123 5.78 -15.19 6.31
CA ASN A 123 4.74 -16.04 5.73
C ASN A 123 4.39 -17.21 6.66
N LYS A 124 5.39 -17.92 7.21
CA LYS A 124 5.16 -19.03 8.14
C LYS A 124 4.44 -18.59 9.41
N THR A 125 4.85 -17.46 9.97
CA THR A 125 4.25 -16.94 11.21
C THR A 125 2.80 -16.53 10.99
N LEU A 126 2.51 -15.82 9.91
CA LEU A 126 1.15 -15.39 9.60
C LEU A 126 0.25 -16.55 9.17
N ASP A 127 0.72 -17.48 8.34
CA ASP A 127 -0.05 -18.68 7.97
C ASP A 127 -0.44 -19.50 9.20
N PHE A 128 0.49 -19.68 10.15
CA PHE A 128 0.21 -20.32 11.42
C PHE A 128 -0.83 -19.53 12.25
N ALA A 129 -0.67 -18.21 12.34
CA ALA A 129 -1.59 -17.33 13.06
C ALA A 129 -3.01 -17.40 12.51
N ILE A 130 -3.16 -17.20 11.19
CA ILE A 130 -4.43 -17.23 10.47
C ILE A 130 -5.16 -18.55 10.74
N LYS A 131 -4.50 -19.70 10.51
CA LYS A 131 -5.14 -21.02 10.66
C LYS A 131 -5.59 -21.31 12.09
N LYS A 132 -4.87 -20.81 13.10
CA LYS A 132 -5.18 -21.10 14.51
C LYS A 132 -6.19 -20.13 15.13
N ILE A 133 -6.22 -18.89 14.67
CA ILE A 133 -7.07 -17.83 15.22
C ILE A 133 -8.41 -17.81 14.47
N VAL A 134 -8.37 -17.72 13.14
CA VAL A 134 -9.58 -17.47 12.33
C VAL A 134 -10.60 -18.59 12.45
N THR A 135 -10.14 -19.83 12.55
CA THR A 135 -11.02 -21.01 12.69
C THR A 135 -11.82 -21.05 14.00
N LYS A 136 -11.53 -20.15 14.94
CA LYS A 136 -12.20 -20.05 16.24
C LYS A 136 -13.07 -18.80 16.39
N LEU A 137 -13.11 -17.95 15.37
CA LEU A 137 -13.90 -16.72 15.40
C LEU A 137 -15.39 -17.01 15.23
N GLY A 138 -16.22 -16.28 15.96
CA GLY A 138 -17.68 -16.31 15.78
C GLY A 138 -18.12 -15.45 14.60
N ASN A 139 -19.39 -15.56 14.18
CA ASN A 139 -19.90 -14.80 13.03
C ASN A 139 -19.87 -13.27 13.24
N GLU A 140 -20.03 -12.79 14.48
CA GLU A 140 -19.87 -11.36 14.81
C GLU A 140 -18.44 -10.87 14.56
N ASP A 141 -17.43 -11.67 14.94
CA ASP A 141 -16.02 -11.38 14.70
C ASP A 141 -15.72 -11.40 13.19
N LEU A 142 -16.25 -12.40 12.47
CA LEU A 142 -16.10 -12.49 11.00
C LEU A 142 -16.72 -11.28 10.29
N ALA A 143 -17.88 -10.80 10.75
CA ALA A 143 -18.52 -9.59 10.21
C ALA A 143 -17.68 -8.34 10.48
N THR A 144 -17.10 -8.24 11.67
CA THR A 144 -16.19 -7.15 12.05
C THR A 144 -14.96 -7.12 11.13
N ILE A 145 -14.35 -8.29 10.87
CA ILE A 145 -13.23 -8.41 9.93
C ILE A 145 -13.67 -8.04 8.51
N SER A 146 -14.83 -8.54 8.05
CA SER A 146 -15.35 -8.22 6.71
C SER A 146 -15.50 -6.73 6.50
N ALA A 147 -16.11 -6.02 7.46
CA ALA A 147 -16.31 -4.57 7.38
C ALA A 147 -14.97 -3.82 7.36
N HIS A 148 -13.99 -4.29 8.13
CA HIS A 148 -12.65 -3.70 8.13
C HIS A 148 -11.92 -3.94 6.80
N ILE A 149 -11.95 -5.15 6.25
CA ILE A 149 -11.35 -5.44 4.94
C ILE A 149 -11.99 -4.55 3.87
N GLU A 150 -13.31 -4.44 3.86
CA GLU A 150 -14.07 -3.59 2.93
C GLU A 150 -13.59 -2.13 2.98
N SER A 151 -13.29 -1.60 4.18
CA SER A 151 -12.76 -0.24 4.33
C SER A 151 -11.37 0.00 3.71
N LEU A 152 -10.62 -1.08 3.46
CA LEU A 152 -9.31 -1.04 2.81
C LEU A 152 -9.40 -1.28 1.30
N ILE A 153 -10.57 -1.65 0.76
CA ILE A 153 -10.72 -1.92 -0.67
C ILE A 153 -11.13 -0.64 -1.40
N GLN A 154 -10.31 -0.23 -2.36
CA GLN A 154 -10.62 0.83 -3.32
C GLN A 154 -11.02 0.19 -4.64
N ARG A 155 -12.28 0.39 -5.01
CA ARG A 155 -12.80 0.01 -6.32
C ARG A 155 -12.80 1.23 -7.22
N PRO A 156 -12.46 1.05 -8.50
CA PRO A 156 -12.70 2.12 -9.45
C PRO A 156 -14.20 2.39 -9.61
N ALA A 157 -14.51 3.57 -10.11
CA ALA A 157 -15.87 3.90 -10.50
C ALA A 157 -16.37 2.92 -11.57
N ASP A 158 -17.67 2.61 -11.54
CA ASP A 158 -18.33 1.56 -12.34
C ASP A 158 -18.18 1.74 -13.88
N ASP A 159 -17.61 2.84 -14.34
CA ASP A 159 -17.40 3.20 -15.76
C ASP A 159 -15.95 3.04 -16.25
N VAL A 160 -15.00 2.63 -15.39
CA VAL A 160 -13.60 2.41 -15.76
C VAL A 160 -13.19 0.98 -15.48
N ASP A 161 -12.88 0.22 -16.54
CA ASP A 161 -12.21 -1.08 -16.46
C ASP A 161 -10.83 -0.89 -15.82
N SER A 162 -10.79 -1.02 -14.51
CA SER A 162 -9.59 -0.78 -13.73
C SER A 162 -9.56 -1.67 -12.51
N SER A 163 -8.35 -1.90 -12.03
CA SER A 163 -8.08 -2.90 -11.01
C SER A 163 -8.61 -2.49 -9.64
N VAL A 164 -8.95 -3.49 -8.82
CA VAL A 164 -9.24 -3.31 -7.40
C VAL A 164 -7.93 -3.12 -6.65
N TRP A 165 -7.87 -2.15 -5.74
CA TRP A 165 -6.69 -1.87 -4.93
C TRP A 165 -6.97 -2.15 -3.47
N VAL A 166 -5.99 -2.70 -2.75
CA VAL A 166 -5.96 -2.59 -1.29
C VAL A 166 -5.21 -1.31 -0.95
N ALA A 167 -5.84 -0.41 -0.21
CA ALA A 167 -5.35 0.92 0.06
C ALA A 167 -5.31 1.21 1.57
N VAL A 168 -4.12 1.58 2.06
CA VAL A 168 -3.90 2.02 3.44
C VAL A 168 -3.66 3.53 3.43
N PRO A 169 -4.43 4.32 4.20
CA PRO A 169 -4.24 5.76 4.24
C PRO A 169 -2.89 6.14 4.85
N LEU A 170 -2.23 7.12 4.25
CA LEU A 170 -0.96 7.69 4.70
C LEU A 170 -1.18 9.08 5.30
N SER A 171 -0.36 9.44 6.29
CA SER A 171 -0.27 10.83 6.72
C SER A 171 0.49 11.66 5.69
N ASN A 172 0.19 12.95 5.63
CA ASN A 172 0.94 13.89 4.81
C ASN A 172 2.42 13.90 5.19
N ASP A 173 2.75 13.81 6.48
CA ASP A 173 4.14 13.76 6.96
C ASP A 173 4.90 12.55 6.40
N LEU A 174 4.29 11.36 6.39
CA LEU A 174 4.91 10.15 5.86
C LEU A 174 5.10 10.25 4.34
N HIS A 175 4.09 10.75 3.63
CA HIS A 175 4.19 10.99 2.19
C HIS A 175 5.32 11.98 1.88
N THR A 176 5.39 13.11 2.59
CA THR A 176 6.45 14.11 2.45
C THR A 176 7.83 13.52 2.75
N ALA A 177 7.97 12.68 3.79
CA ALA A 177 9.23 12.02 4.11
C ALA A 177 9.70 11.09 2.98
N LEU A 178 8.80 10.29 2.40
CA LEU A 178 9.09 9.43 1.24
C LEU A 178 9.55 10.27 0.04
N VAL A 179 8.75 11.25 -0.39
CA VAL A 179 9.06 12.09 -1.56
C VAL A 179 10.35 12.87 -1.37
N SER A 180 10.58 13.45 -0.19
CA SER A 180 11.78 14.24 0.09
C SER A 180 13.05 13.39 0.08
N SER A 181 12.99 12.17 0.64
CA SER A 181 14.14 11.25 0.64
C SER A 181 14.45 10.74 -0.77
N ILE A 182 13.44 10.46 -1.59
CA ILE A 182 13.60 10.11 -3.01
C ILE A 182 14.25 11.27 -3.79
N ALA A 183 13.72 12.48 -3.65
CA ALA A 183 14.26 13.66 -4.31
C ALA A 183 15.74 13.90 -3.94
N LYS A 184 16.06 13.79 -2.65
CA LYS A 184 17.44 13.87 -2.17
C LYS A 184 18.33 12.79 -2.79
N GLY A 185 17.85 11.55 -2.87
CA GLY A 185 18.60 10.44 -3.46
C GLY A 185 18.90 10.66 -4.94
N ARG A 186 17.97 11.24 -5.69
CA ARG A 186 18.15 11.58 -7.11
C ARG A 186 19.08 12.76 -7.34
N GLU A 187 19.07 13.75 -6.45
CA GLU A 187 19.93 14.94 -6.56
C GLU A 187 21.37 14.67 -6.08
N GLN A 188 21.53 13.95 -4.96
CA GLN A 188 22.79 13.84 -4.21
C GLN A 188 23.37 12.42 -4.20
N GLY A 189 22.75 11.48 -4.93
CA GLY A 189 23.11 10.05 -4.98
C GLY A 189 22.35 9.23 -3.95
N GLY A 190 22.05 7.96 -4.28
CA GLY A 190 21.18 7.09 -3.50
C GLY A 190 21.67 6.86 -2.07
N ARG A 191 22.99 6.84 -1.89
CA ARG A 191 23.61 6.70 -0.56
C ARG A 191 23.26 7.85 0.39
N SER A 192 23.07 9.07 -0.11
CA SER A 192 22.72 10.24 0.70
C SER A 192 21.30 10.17 1.28
N ALA A 193 20.45 9.35 0.67
CA ALA A 193 19.05 9.14 1.04
C ALA A 193 18.78 7.79 1.72
N ALA A 194 19.74 6.85 1.71
CA ALA A 194 19.52 5.49 2.18
C ALA A 194 18.94 5.40 3.60
N GLU A 195 19.45 6.18 4.55
CA GLU A 195 18.94 6.23 5.93
C GLU A 195 17.55 6.86 6.03
N PRO A 196 17.31 8.13 5.63
CA PRO A 196 15.98 8.74 5.73
C PRO A 196 14.92 8.01 4.92
N PHE A 197 15.28 7.43 3.76
CA PHE A 197 14.37 6.61 2.96
C PHE A 197 14.02 5.30 3.68
N SER A 198 15.00 4.63 4.30
CA SER A 198 14.76 3.41 5.09
C SER A 198 13.86 3.69 6.31
N GLU A 199 14.02 4.85 6.94
CA GLU A 199 13.17 5.27 8.05
C GLU A 199 11.73 5.52 7.59
N ALA A 200 11.54 6.24 6.50
CA ALA A 200 10.23 6.46 5.90
C ALA A 200 9.55 5.13 5.52
N LEU A 201 10.28 4.20 4.90
CA LEU A 201 9.75 2.85 4.62
C LEU A 201 9.42 2.05 5.88
N CYS A 202 10.23 2.16 6.95
CA CYS A 202 9.93 1.54 8.23
C CYS A 202 8.67 2.13 8.88
N GLU A 203 8.36 3.39 8.63
CA GLU A 203 7.11 4.01 9.07
C GLU A 203 5.93 3.60 8.20
N LEU A 204 6.12 3.48 6.89
CA LEU A 204 5.13 2.88 5.98
C LEU A 204 4.72 1.47 6.43
N VAL A 205 5.68 0.66 6.88
CA VAL A 205 5.41 -0.66 7.48
C VAL A 205 4.57 -0.54 8.75
N ASN A 206 4.83 0.45 9.61
CA ASN A 206 4.04 0.63 10.84
C ASN A 206 2.59 0.98 10.51
N VAL A 207 2.38 1.92 9.59
CA VAL A 207 1.04 2.32 9.15
C VAL A 207 0.32 1.15 8.48
N SER A 208 1.00 0.41 7.62
CA SER A 208 0.42 -0.78 6.96
C SER A 208 0.00 -1.84 7.97
N LEU A 209 0.87 -2.19 8.93
CA LEU A 209 0.55 -3.20 9.95
C LEU A 209 -0.50 -2.74 10.94
N LYS A 210 -0.60 -1.43 11.23
CA LYS A 210 -1.71 -0.89 12.00
C LYS A 210 -3.04 -1.27 11.35
N HIS A 211 -3.16 -1.08 10.03
CA HIS A 211 -4.38 -1.39 9.30
C HIS A 211 -4.57 -2.88 9.04
N TYR A 212 -3.53 -3.63 8.69
CA TYR A 212 -3.67 -5.05 8.37
C TYR A 212 -3.79 -5.96 9.60
N MET A 213 -3.25 -5.54 10.75
CA MET A 213 -3.12 -6.39 11.94
C MET A 213 -3.64 -5.71 13.21
N GLU A 214 -3.11 -4.55 13.59
CA GLU A 214 -3.36 -3.99 14.93
C GLU A 214 -4.83 -3.60 15.14
N ILE A 215 -5.47 -2.97 14.15
CA ILE A 215 -6.90 -2.63 14.19
C ILE A 215 -7.77 -3.91 14.24
N PRO A 216 -7.64 -4.88 13.31
CA PRO A 216 -8.35 -6.16 13.42
C PRO A 216 -8.16 -6.84 14.77
N ILE A 217 -6.94 -7.02 15.25
CA ILE A 217 -6.64 -7.68 16.53
C ILE A 217 -7.39 -7.01 17.68
N SER A 218 -7.37 -5.67 17.72
CA SER A 218 -7.99 -4.89 18.79
C SER A 218 -9.52 -4.85 18.70
N SER A 219 -10.09 -5.11 17.52
CA SER A 219 -11.53 -5.10 17.28
C SER A 219 -12.23 -6.42 17.64
N LEU A 220 -11.47 -7.52 17.74
CA LEU A 220 -12.01 -8.86 17.93
C LEU A 220 -12.09 -9.23 19.40
N LYS A 221 -13.14 -9.96 19.79
CA LYS A 221 -13.30 -10.48 21.15
C LYS A 221 -12.57 -11.80 21.31
N MET A 222 -11.24 -11.77 21.20
CA MET A 222 -10.42 -12.96 21.34
C MET A 222 -10.11 -13.24 22.82
N GLY A 223 -10.12 -14.53 23.21
CA GLY A 223 -9.56 -14.93 24.50
C GLY A 223 -8.05 -14.65 24.57
N PHE A 224 -7.55 -14.37 25.78
CA PHE A 224 -6.16 -13.95 26.05
C PHE A 224 -5.07 -14.69 25.26
N LEU A 225 -5.19 -16.02 25.13
CA LEU A 225 -4.20 -16.83 24.41
C LEU A 225 -4.15 -16.51 22.91
N MET A 226 -5.31 -16.32 22.27
CA MET A 226 -5.39 -16.02 20.83
C MET A 226 -4.94 -14.61 20.54
N GLU A 227 -5.34 -13.66 21.39
CA GLU A 227 -4.90 -12.26 21.31
C GLU A 227 -3.37 -12.16 21.40
N LYS A 228 -2.76 -12.81 22.41
CA LYS A 228 -1.30 -12.83 22.55
C LYS A 228 -0.60 -13.43 21.33
N MET A 229 -1.16 -14.51 20.77
CA MET A 229 -0.62 -15.13 19.56
C MET A 229 -0.69 -14.20 18.34
N ALA A 230 -1.77 -13.44 18.21
CA ALA A 230 -1.93 -12.44 17.15
C ALA A 230 -0.89 -11.30 17.28
N TRP A 231 -0.67 -10.79 18.49
CA TRP A 231 0.34 -9.76 18.75
C TRP A 231 1.76 -10.26 18.49
N VAL A 232 2.11 -11.48 18.91
CA VAL A 232 3.41 -12.09 18.59
C VAL A 232 3.62 -12.21 17.08
N ALA A 233 2.57 -12.57 16.34
CA ALA A 233 2.63 -12.60 14.88
C ALA A 233 2.87 -11.20 14.31
N ASN A 234 2.12 -10.19 14.74
CA ASN A 234 2.31 -8.78 14.35
C ASN A 234 3.75 -8.29 14.59
N ASP A 235 4.28 -8.51 15.80
CA ASP A 235 5.64 -8.10 16.16
C ASP A 235 6.70 -8.77 15.30
N THR A 236 6.51 -10.06 15.00
CA THR A 236 7.40 -10.82 14.12
C THR A 236 7.39 -10.25 12.71
N VAL A 237 6.21 -9.90 12.17
CA VAL A 237 6.10 -9.29 10.84
C VAL A 237 6.76 -7.92 10.81
N LYS A 238 6.47 -7.09 11.81
CA LYS A 238 7.03 -5.75 11.97
C LYS A 238 8.56 -5.80 12.02
N ALA A 239 9.12 -6.69 12.84
CA ALA A 239 10.56 -6.87 12.95
C ALA A 239 11.18 -7.42 11.66
N GLY A 240 10.53 -8.40 11.01
CA GLY A 240 10.98 -9.00 9.76
C GLY A 240 11.07 -7.98 8.63
N ALA A 241 9.97 -7.24 8.39
CA ALA A 241 9.89 -6.23 7.36
C ALA A 241 10.93 -5.11 7.55
N LYS A 242 11.03 -4.55 8.77
CA LYS A 242 12.02 -3.52 9.09
C LYS A 242 13.46 -4.02 8.98
N THR A 243 13.71 -5.27 9.34
CA THR A 243 15.03 -5.88 9.20
C THR A 243 15.43 -6.00 7.73
N VAL A 244 14.51 -6.39 6.86
CA VAL A 244 14.76 -6.45 5.41
C VAL A 244 15.12 -5.07 4.89
N ILE A 245 14.31 -4.05 5.16
CA ILE A 245 14.57 -2.67 4.74
C ILE A 245 15.95 -2.22 5.22
N ARG A 246 16.22 -2.27 6.52
CA ARG A 246 17.47 -1.77 7.12
C ARG A 246 18.72 -2.51 6.68
N LYS A 247 18.61 -3.78 6.29
CA LYS A 247 19.76 -4.58 5.83
C LYS A 247 20.00 -4.50 4.33
N VAL A 248 18.95 -4.29 3.53
CA VAL A 248 19.05 -4.29 2.08
C VAL A 248 19.42 -2.91 1.55
N THR A 249 18.75 -1.85 2.00
CA THR A 249 18.97 -0.48 1.49
C THR A 249 20.44 -0.06 1.54
N PRO A 250 21.22 -0.31 2.62
CA PRO A 250 22.63 0.10 2.65
C PRO A 250 23.56 -0.68 1.70
N THR A 251 23.08 -1.78 1.13
CA THR A 251 23.87 -2.61 0.18
C THR A 251 23.64 -2.23 -1.28
N MET A 252 22.68 -1.33 -1.53
CA MET A 252 22.31 -0.89 -2.87
C MET A 252 23.23 0.22 -3.38
N GLY A 253 23.68 0.12 -4.63
CA GLY A 253 24.29 1.21 -5.39
C GLY A 253 23.24 2.20 -5.94
N ASP A 254 23.68 3.27 -6.58
CA ASP A 254 22.79 4.35 -7.03
C ASP A 254 21.72 3.87 -8.03
N GLN A 255 22.07 2.98 -8.95
CA GLN A 255 21.10 2.43 -9.91
C GLN A 255 20.04 1.54 -9.22
N GLU A 256 20.45 0.71 -8.26
CA GLU A 256 19.54 -0.14 -7.50
C GLU A 256 18.60 0.71 -6.62
N MET A 257 19.15 1.80 -6.04
CA MET A 257 18.37 2.79 -5.27
C MET A 257 17.35 3.51 -6.15
N GLU A 258 17.68 3.88 -7.40
CA GLU A 258 16.72 4.51 -8.31
C GLU A 258 15.55 3.58 -8.63
N TYR A 259 15.80 2.28 -8.87
CA TYR A 259 14.70 1.32 -9.02
C TYR A 259 13.87 1.20 -7.73
N PHE A 260 14.50 1.28 -6.57
CA PHE A 260 13.79 1.25 -5.29
C PHE A 260 12.92 2.50 -5.08
N PHE A 261 13.39 3.67 -5.50
CA PHE A 261 12.60 4.89 -5.48
C PHE A 261 11.38 4.79 -6.40
N GLN A 262 11.56 4.36 -7.65
CA GLN A 262 10.45 4.15 -8.60
C GLN A 262 9.43 3.15 -8.08
N PHE A 263 9.90 2.08 -7.44
CA PHE A 263 9.02 1.12 -6.78
C PHE A 263 8.23 1.78 -5.64
N ALA A 264 8.87 2.52 -4.73
CA ALA A 264 8.18 3.20 -3.64
C ALA A 264 7.15 4.22 -4.14
N GLU A 265 7.45 4.94 -5.22
CA GLU A 265 6.49 5.84 -5.89
C GLU A 265 5.29 5.07 -6.43
N SER A 266 5.51 3.89 -7.03
CA SER A 266 4.42 3.06 -7.57
C SER A 266 3.44 2.54 -6.49
N LEU A 267 3.89 2.49 -5.23
CA LEU A 267 3.07 2.09 -4.09
C LEU A 267 2.22 3.24 -3.54
N VAL A 268 2.49 4.49 -3.90
CA VAL A 268 1.76 5.64 -3.36
C VAL A 268 0.83 6.21 -4.40
N ARG A 269 -0.43 6.42 -4.02
CA ARG A 269 -1.44 7.07 -4.87
C ARG A 269 -2.17 8.16 -4.13
N GLU A 270 -2.50 9.21 -4.85
CA GLU A 270 -3.57 10.12 -4.46
C GLU A 270 -4.92 9.41 -4.60
N GLY A 271 -5.80 9.58 -3.63
CA GLY A 271 -7.13 8.99 -3.64
C GLY A 271 -8.14 9.82 -2.87
N ARG A 272 -9.40 9.36 -2.89
CA ARG A 272 -10.47 9.89 -2.06
C ARG A 272 -10.98 8.77 -1.17
N LEU A 273 -11.20 9.04 0.12
CA LEU A 273 -12.02 8.14 0.93
C LEU A 273 -13.42 8.12 0.32
N VAL A 274 -13.88 6.93 -0.06
CA VAL A 274 -15.29 6.71 -0.35
C VAL A 274 -15.97 6.63 1.03
N ALA A 275 -16.78 7.64 1.33
CA ALA A 275 -17.54 7.74 2.58
C ALA A 275 -18.75 6.80 2.57
#